data_AF-A0A3D1BMP1-F1
#
_entry.id   AF-A0A3D1BMP1-F1
#
_cell.length_a   1.000
_cell.length_b   1.000
_cell.length_c   1.000
_cell.angle_alpha   90.00
_cell.angle_beta   90.00
_cell.angle_gamma   90.00
#
_symmetry.space_group_name_H-M   'P 1'
#
loop_
_entity.id
_entity.type
_entity.pdbx_description
1 polymer ?
#
loop_
_entity_poly.entity_id
_entity_poly.type
_entity_poly.pdbx_seq_one_letter_code
_entity_poly.pdbx_strand_id
1 'polypeptide(L)' 'LIKRVWEHRNKLVDGFTEKYCIDKLVNYEQFKDIEYAIGREKRLKKYNRRWKIALIEKLNPDWRDLYEELISGFPDQVGE' A
#
# COMPACT_ATOMS: atom_id res chain seq x y z
N LEU A 1 -2.24 -8.23 -5.45
CA LEU A 1 -1.47 -7.34 -4.56
C LEU A 1 -0.50 -8.11 -3.68
N ILE A 2 -0.96 -9.10 -2.89
CA ILE A 2 -0.16 -9.89 -1.94
C ILE A 2 1.16 -10.40 -2.53
N LYS A 3 1.13 -11.11 -3.68
CA LYS A 3 2.33 -11.63 -4.35
C LYS A 3 3.38 -10.53 -4.62
N ARG A 4 2.95 -9.37 -5.12
CA ARG A 4 3.85 -8.25 -5.44
C ARG A 4 4.52 -7.67 -4.20
N VAL A 5 3.76 -7.48 -3.12
CA VAL A 5 4.32 -6.96 -1.86
C VAL A 5 5.29 -7.98 -1.27
N TRP A 6 4.97 -9.29 -1.36
CA TRP A 6 5.88 -10.36 -0.97
C TRP A 6 7.20 -10.34 -1.76
N GLU A 7 7.13 -10.21 -3.08
CA GLU A 7 8.31 -10.10 -3.96
C GLU A 7 9.18 -8.88 -3.59
N HIS A 8 8.55 -7.74 -3.32
CA HIS A 8 9.26 -6.53 -2.90
C HIS A 8 9.95 -6.71 -1.54
N ARG A 9 9.26 -7.28 -0.54
CA ARG A 9 9.81 -7.56 0.80
C ARG A 9 11.00 -8.51 0.77
N ASN A 10 10.93 -9.53 -0.08
CA ASN A 10 12.00 -10.51 -0.25
C ASN A 10 13.07 -10.08 -1.25
N LYS A 11 12.98 -8.86 -1.80
CA LYS A 11 13.93 -8.30 -2.77
C LYS A 11 14.19 -9.23 -3.96
N LEU A 12 13.14 -9.89 -4.45
CA LEU A 12 13.24 -10.89 -5.52
C LEU A 12 13.27 -10.28 -6.91
N VAL A 13 13.09 -8.96 -7.01
CA VAL A 13 13.10 -8.22 -8.27
C VAL A 13 14.10 -7.08 -8.15
N ASP A 14 15.17 -7.19 -8.93
CA ASP A 14 16.20 -6.17 -9.02
C ASP A 14 15.59 -4.84 -9.48
N GLY A 15 15.97 -3.75 -8.83
CA GLY A 15 15.58 -2.41 -9.27
C GLY A 15 15.31 -1.40 -8.17
N PHE A 16 14.34 -0.51 -8.40
CA PHE A 16 14.08 0.65 -7.54
C PHE A 16 13.71 0.26 -6.11
N THR A 17 12.86 -0.75 -5.94
CA THR A 17 12.37 -1.18 -4.63
C THR A 17 13.46 -1.83 -3.80
N GLU A 18 14.34 -2.62 -4.44
CA GLU A 18 15.52 -3.19 -3.79
C GLU A 18 16.52 -2.09 -3.40
N LYS A 19 16.89 -1.23 -4.36
CA LYS A 19 17.89 -0.17 -4.18
C LYS A 19 17.57 0.77 -3.03
N TYR A 20 16.29 1.07 -2.82
CA TYR A 20 15.84 2.01 -1.78
C TYR A 20 15.17 1.32 -0.58
N CYS A 21 15.27 -0.01 -0.45
CA CYS A 21 14.65 -0.79 0.63
C CYS A 21 13.16 -0.44 0.84
N ILE A 22 12.39 -0.43 -0.25
CA ILE A 22 10.94 -0.14 -0.23
C ILE A 22 10.20 -1.47 -0.07
N ASP A 23 10.02 -1.88 1.19
CA ASP A 23 9.43 -3.16 1.58
C ASP A 23 8.14 -3.03 2.40
N LYS A 24 7.84 -1.85 2.97
CA LYS A 24 6.66 -1.61 3.81
C LYS A 24 5.41 -1.23 3.02
N LEU A 25 4.29 -1.91 3.24
CA LEU A 25 2.99 -1.55 2.67
C LEU A 25 2.24 -0.60 3.62
N VAL A 26 2.25 0.70 3.37
CA VAL A 26 1.64 1.67 4.31
C VAL A 26 0.26 2.18 3.92
N ASN A 27 -0.15 1.97 2.66
CA ASN A 27 -1.49 2.33 2.17
C ASN A 27 -1.84 1.50 0.93
N TYR A 28 -3.08 1.03 0.85
CA TYR A 28 -3.65 0.43 -0.35
C TYR A 28 -5.14 0.76 -0.44
N GLU A 29 -5.66 0.85 -1.66
CA GLU A 29 -7.08 1.12 -1.92
C GLU A 29 -7.60 0.00 -2.85
N GLN A 30 -8.75 -0.60 -2.51
CA GLN A 30 -9.39 -1.64 -3.32
C GLN A 30 -10.56 -1.03 -4.09
N PHE A 31 -10.62 -1.34 -5.39
CA PHE A 31 -11.68 -0.87 -6.28
C PHE A 31 -12.29 -2.06 -7.01
N LYS A 32 -13.62 -2.05 -7.17
CA LYS A 32 -14.34 -3.08 -7.93
C LYS A 32 -14.19 -2.91 -9.45
N ASP A 33 -13.91 -1.68 -9.88
CA ASP A 33 -13.80 -1.31 -11.29
C ASP A 33 -12.37 -0.84 -11.60
N ILE A 34 -11.82 -1.43 -12.66
CA ILE A 34 -10.45 -1.20 -13.11
C ILE A 34 -10.22 0.23 -13.60
N GLU A 35 -11.22 0.87 -14.23
CA GLU A 35 -11.09 2.23 -14.74
C GLU A 35 -10.93 3.24 -13.59
N TYR A 36 -11.68 3.02 -12.50
CA TYR A 36 -11.51 3.82 -11.29
C TYR A 36 -10.15 3.60 -10.63
N ALA A 37 -9.67 2.35 -10.58
CA ALA A 37 -8.34 2.03 -10.04
C ALA A 37 -7.23 2.73 -10.84
N ILE A 38 -7.27 2.63 -12.17
CA ILE A 38 -6.30 3.27 -13.08
C ILE A 38 -6.37 4.79 -12.94
N GLY A 39 -7.56 5.37 -12.92
CA GLY A 39 -7.76 6.81 -12.73
C GLY A 39 -7.21 7.30 -11.40
N ARG A 40 -7.45 6.55 -10.32
CA ARG A 40 -6.92 6.86 -8.99
C ARG A 40 -5.40 6.78 -8.93
N GLU A 41 -4.80 5.73 -9.50
CA GLU A 41 -3.35 5.57 -9.58
C GLU A 41 -2.71 6.76 -10.33
N LYS A 42 -3.27 7.13 -11.49
CA LYS A 42 -2.80 8.29 -12.29
C LYS A 42 -2.88 9.59 -11.50
N ARG A 43 -3.96 9.82 -10.75
CA ARG A 43 -4.10 11.00 -9.87
C ARG A 43 -3.05 10.99 -8.77
N LEU A 44 -2.88 9.87 -8.06
CA LEU A 44 -1.90 9.74 -6.99
C LEU A 44 -0.47 9.96 -7.49
N LYS A 45 -0.10 9.47 -8.68
CA LYS A 45 1.22 9.72 -9.27
C LYS A 45 1.53 11.22 -9.41
N LYS A 46 0.52 12.05 -9.70
CA LYS A 46 0.64 13.52 -9.82
C LYS A 46 0.58 14.28 -8.49
N TYR A 47 0.22 13.63 -7.38
CA TYR A 47 0.16 14.31 -6.08
C TYR A 47 1.56 14.71 -5.61
N ASN A 48 1.63 15.89 -4.99
CA ASN A 48 2.81 16.28 -4.25
C ASN A 48 3.03 15.34 -3.05
N ARG A 49 4.26 15.31 -2.53
CA ARG A 49 4.62 14.42 -1.42
C ARG A 49 3.77 14.67 -0.17
N ARG A 50 3.47 15.93 0.15
CA ARG A 50 2.67 16.32 1.32
C ARG A 50 1.26 15.71 1.31
N TRP A 51 0.58 15.71 0.17
CA TRP A 51 -0.76 15.14 0.08
C TRP A 51 -0.77 13.63 0.15
N LYS A 52 0.28 12.97 -0.36
CA LYS A 52 0.46 11.52 -0.18
C LYS A 52 0.66 11.19 1.30
N ILE A 53 1.50 11.94 2.00
CA ILE A 53 1.72 11.79 3.44
C ILE A 53 0.41 11.98 4.22
N ALA A 54 -0.31 13.07 3.98
CA ALA A 54 -1.58 13.34 4.66
C ALA A 54 -2.64 12.24 4.39
N LEU A 55 -2.66 11.69 3.17
CA LEU A 55 -3.54 10.57 2.84
C LEU A 55 -3.19 9.31 3.63
N ILE A 56 -1.89 9.00 3.75
CA ILE A 56 -1.40 7.85 4.53
C ILE A 56 -1.73 8.06 6.00
N GLU A 57 -1.35 9.20 6.58
CA GLU A 57 -1.52 9.50 8.00
C GLU A 57 -3.00 9.52 8.43
N LYS A 58 -3.92 9.84 7.51
CA LYS A 58 -5.37 9.78 7.77
C LYS A 58 -5.86 8.35 8.08
N LEU A 59 -5.25 7.33 7.47
CA LEU A 59 -5.68 5.93 7.61
C LEU A 59 -4.69 5.09 8.44
N ASN A 60 -3.43 5.50 8.48
CA ASN A 60 -2.32 4.79 9.09
C ASN A 60 -1.34 5.81 9.71
N PRO A 61 -1.73 6.50 10.79
CA PRO A 61 -0.90 7.54 11.43
C PRO A 61 0.43 7.00 11.96
N ASP A 62 0.46 5.73 12.37
CA ASP A 62 1.64 5.07 12.92
C ASP A 62 2.55 4.44 11.84
N TRP A 63 2.21 4.60 10.56
CA TRP A 63 2.98 4.04 9.44
C TRP A 63 3.25 2.54 9.61
N ARG A 64 2.24 1.81 10.09
CA ARG A 64 2.27 0.35 10.27
C ARG A 64 2.38 -0.33 8.92
N ASP A 65 2.99 -1.51 8.92
CA ASP A 65 3.04 -2.35 7.73
C ASP A 65 1.73 -3.13 7.59
N LEU A 66 0.90 -2.72 6.64
CA LEU A 66 -0.42 -3.30 6.38
C LEU A 66 -0.35 -4.64 5.67
N TYR A 67 0.84 -5.16 5.34
CA TYR A 67 0.95 -6.44 4.67
C TYR A 67 0.42 -7.61 5.50
N GLU A 68 0.67 -7.60 6.82
CA GLU A 68 0.18 -8.64 7.73
C GLU A 68 -1.35 -8.63 7.84
N GLU A 69 -1.95 -7.43 7.88
CA GLU A 69 -3.40 -7.24 7.82
C GLU A 69 -3.98 -7.70 6.47
N LEU A 70 -3.26 -7.43 5.38
CA LEU A 70 -3.67 -7.83 4.03
C LEU A 70 -3.68 -9.36 3.83
N ILE A 71 -2.74 -10.09 4.42
CA ILE A 71 -2.67 -11.56 4.30
C ILE A 71 -3.58 -12.28 5.28
N SER A 72 -3.86 -11.69 6.45
CA SER A 72 -4.75 -12.29 7.46
C SER A 72 -6.24 -12.10 7.16
N GLY A 73 -6.58 -11.34 6.11
CA GLY A 73 -7.95 -11.23 5.61
C GLY A 73 -8.90 -10.42 6.51
N PHE A 74 -8.37 -9.59 7.42
CA PHE A 74 -9.08 -8.96 8.55
C PHE A 74 -9.67 -9.96 9.56
N PRO A 75 -8.96 -10.31 10.64
CA PRO A 75 -9.56 -10.99 11.78
C PRO A 75 -10.25 -10.04 12.79
N ASP A 76 -10.00 -8.73 12.77
CA ASP A 76 -10.42 -7.84 13.88
C ASP A 76 -11.42 -6.75 13.48
N GLN A 77 -12.61 -7.17 13.02
CA GLN A 77 -13.85 -6.38 13.17
C GLN A 77 -14.86 -7.07 14.11
N VAL A 78 -14.40 -7.93 15.02
CA VAL A 78 -15.22 -8.38 16.17
C VAL A 78 -14.73 -7.66 17.41
N GLY A 79 -15.20 -6.42 17.56
CA GLY A 79 -15.09 -5.63 18.78
C GLY A 79 -16.46 -5.05 19.09
N GLU A 80 -17.22 -5.83 19.87
CA GLU A 80 -18.46 -5.54 20.63
C GLU A 80 -19.65 -4.89 19.91
#